data_AF-Q2GYH4-F1
#
_entry.id   AF-Q2GYH4-F1
#
_cell.length_a   1.000
_cell.length_b   1.000
_cell.length_c   1.000
_cell.angle_alpha   90.00
_cell.angle_beta   90.00
_cell.angle_gamma   90.00
#
_symmetry.space_group_name_H-M   'P 1'
#
loop_
_entity.id
_entity.type
_entity.pdbx_description
1 polymer ?
#
loop_
_entity_poly.entity_id
_entity_poly.type
_entity_poly.pdbx_seq_one_letter_code
_entity_poly.pdbx_strand_id
1 'polypeptide(L)'
;MLPPVLASLLHPFHFMAIALTHLPPTILSALLTGDFGTLLSPSRLRAAWFGRFWAVVGPLVRIHAEPNVIPLLQGRVTHGVVPPPTTTTTSSQPHPPVSGTVLEIGPGSGMWTSLFTPAHLPSIDKVYGIEPNTDIHPLLAAQVAAAGLDRDGKYEIVPVGIEALAESGRVARESVDCIVTVMCLCSIPEPRRNMAQLYGYLKPGGRCMLESRLASVYWRMRNVSRYRKVA
;
A
#
# COMPACT_ATOMS: atom_id res chain seq x y z
N MET A 1 -29.99 19.76 4.94
CA MET A 1 -28.62 19.24 4.72
C MET A 1 -27.86 19.36 6.03
N LEU A 2 -27.18 18.30 6.49
CA LEU A 2 -26.34 18.40 7.69
C LEU A 2 -25.15 19.33 7.41
N PRO A 3 -24.73 20.16 8.38
CA PRO A 3 -23.46 20.91 8.30
C PRO A 3 -22.28 19.99 7.97
N PRO A 4 -21.31 20.41 7.14
CA PRO A 4 -20.17 19.59 6.71
C PRO A 4 -19.36 18.99 7.87
N VAL A 5 -19.26 19.71 8.99
CA VAL A 5 -18.57 19.25 10.21
C VAL A 5 -19.30 18.06 10.82
N LEU A 6 -20.62 18.13 10.96
CA LEU A 6 -21.41 17.03 11.52
C LEU A 6 -21.44 15.83 10.58
N ALA A 7 -21.49 16.05 9.26
CA ALA A 7 -21.34 14.98 8.27
C ALA A 7 -19.97 14.27 8.40
N SER A 8 -18.91 15.02 8.69
CA SER A 8 -17.56 14.46 8.89
C SER A 8 -17.46 13.59 10.16
N LEU A 9 -18.24 13.90 11.21
CA LEU A 9 -18.30 13.07 12.43
C LEU A 9 -19.05 11.75 12.21
N LEU A 10 -19.97 11.70 11.25
CA LEU A 10 -20.71 10.49 10.91
C LEU A 10 -19.92 9.56 9.97
N HIS A 11 -18.92 10.09 9.27
CA HIS A 11 -18.14 9.33 8.30
C HIS A 11 -17.46 8.06 8.87
N PRO A 12 -16.83 8.07 10.06
CA PRO A 12 -16.27 6.85 10.65
C PRO A 12 -17.32 5.77 10.90
N PHE A 13 -18.50 6.15 11.40
CA PHE A 13 -19.59 5.21 11.65
C PHE A 13 -20.17 4.63 10.37
N HIS A 14 -20.32 5.46 9.33
CA HIS A 14 -20.73 4.99 8.02
C HIS A 14 -19.71 4.01 7.43
N PHE A 15 -18.41 4.31 7.52
CA PHE A 15 -17.35 3.43 7.07
C PHE A 15 -17.32 2.10 7.84
N MET A 16 -17.51 2.14 9.17
CA MET A 16 -17.66 0.94 10.00
C MET A 16 -18.91 0.14 9.62
N ALA A 17 -20.02 0.80 9.34
CA ALA A 17 -21.25 0.13 8.91
C ALA A 17 -21.05 -0.59 7.57
N ILE A 18 -20.39 0.04 6.59
CA ILE A 18 -20.00 -0.62 5.34
C ILE A 18 -19.11 -1.82 5.65
N ALA A 19 -18.06 -1.67 6.48
CA ALA A 19 -17.20 -2.79 6.82
C ALA A 19 -17.98 -3.98 7.40
N LEU A 20 -18.93 -3.72 8.31
CA LEU A 20 -19.77 -4.76 8.92
C LEU A 20 -20.62 -5.54 7.91
N THR A 21 -21.05 -4.94 6.79
CA THR A 21 -21.81 -5.67 5.77
C THR A 21 -21.01 -6.78 5.09
N HIS A 22 -19.67 -6.74 5.17
CA HIS A 22 -18.80 -7.78 4.63
C HIS A 22 -18.56 -8.95 5.59
N LEU A 23 -18.96 -8.86 6.86
CA LEU A 23 -18.79 -9.94 7.82
C LEU A 23 -19.74 -11.13 7.54
N PRO A 24 -21.06 -10.95 7.33
CA PRO A 24 -21.95 -12.05 6.97
C PRO A 24 -21.53 -12.86 5.73
N PRO A 25 -21.16 -12.25 4.57
CA PRO A 25 -20.68 -13.03 3.43
C PRO A 25 -19.32 -13.68 3.71
N THR A 26 -18.50 -13.15 4.62
CA THR A 26 -17.27 -13.83 5.09
C THR A 26 -17.58 -15.11 5.83
N ILE A 27 -18.49 -15.04 6.80
CA ILE A 27 -18.93 -16.20 7.57
C ILE A 27 -19.60 -17.24 6.66
N LEU A 28 -20.51 -16.80 5.79
CA LEU A 28 -21.20 -17.69 4.85
C LEU A 28 -20.20 -18.38 3.91
N SER A 29 -19.24 -17.65 3.37
CA SER A 29 -18.19 -18.22 2.52
C SER A 29 -17.39 -19.29 3.25
N ALA A 30 -16.96 -19.02 4.49
CA ALA A 30 -16.21 -19.98 5.29
C ALA A 30 -17.04 -21.23 5.65
N LEU A 31 -18.34 -21.07 5.93
CA LEU A 31 -19.26 -22.19 6.15
C LEU A 31 -19.40 -23.05 4.88
N LEU A 32 -19.63 -22.42 3.73
CA LEU A 32 -19.83 -23.12 2.45
C LEU A 32 -18.56 -23.84 1.97
N THR A 33 -17.37 -23.32 2.28
CA THR A 33 -16.08 -23.97 1.94
C THR A 33 -15.58 -24.91 3.03
N GLY A 34 -16.30 -25.07 4.14
CA GLY A 34 -15.88 -25.92 5.27
C GLY A 34 -14.65 -25.40 6.02
N ASP A 35 -14.31 -24.11 5.90
CA ASP A 35 -13.18 -23.49 6.61
C ASP A 35 -13.57 -23.12 8.05
N PHE A 36 -13.87 -24.14 8.85
CA PHE A 36 -14.17 -23.97 10.27
C PHE A 36 -12.97 -23.41 11.05
N GLY A 37 -11.75 -23.60 10.57
CA GLY A 37 -10.55 -23.03 11.18
C GLY A 37 -10.57 -21.50 11.20
N THR A 38 -11.08 -20.87 10.13
CA THR A 38 -11.30 -19.42 10.09
C THR A 38 -12.42 -18.99 11.03
N LEU A 39 -13.53 -19.75 11.11
CA LEU A 39 -14.66 -19.43 12.00
C LEU A 39 -14.31 -19.53 13.50
N LEU A 40 -13.44 -20.48 13.86
CA LEU A 40 -13.02 -20.72 15.24
C LEU A 40 -11.83 -19.86 15.67
N SER A 41 -11.23 -19.10 14.75
CA SER A 41 -10.06 -18.26 15.02
C SER A 41 -10.39 -16.78 14.81
N PRO A 42 -10.46 -15.97 15.88
CA PRO A 42 -10.76 -14.54 15.75
C PRO A 42 -9.77 -13.79 14.85
N SER A 43 -8.49 -14.16 14.86
CA SER A 43 -7.47 -13.54 14.01
C SER A 43 -7.66 -13.88 12.54
N ARG A 44 -7.97 -15.14 12.20
CA ARG A 44 -8.24 -15.56 10.82
C ARG A 44 -9.54 -14.97 10.30
N LEU A 45 -10.62 -14.99 11.09
CA LEU A 45 -11.88 -14.37 10.71
C LEU A 45 -11.71 -12.88 10.44
N ARG A 46 -10.95 -12.17 11.29
CA ARG A 46 -10.63 -10.75 11.07
C ARG A 46 -9.83 -10.53 9.79
N ALA A 47 -8.84 -11.38 9.49
CA ALA A 47 -8.05 -11.28 8.26
C ALA A 47 -8.89 -11.52 7.00
N ALA A 48 -9.70 -12.58 6.99
CA ALA A 48 -10.60 -12.90 5.89
C ALA A 48 -11.66 -11.79 5.68
N TRP A 49 -12.24 -11.28 6.77
CA TRP A 49 -13.21 -10.18 6.72
C TRP A 49 -12.56 -8.88 6.19
N PHE A 50 -11.38 -8.54 6.70
CA PHE A 50 -10.62 -7.37 6.26
C PHE A 50 -10.24 -7.46 4.78
N GLY A 51 -9.79 -8.63 4.32
CA GLY A 51 -9.47 -8.89 2.92
C GLY A 51 -10.69 -8.72 2.02
N ARG A 52 -11.84 -9.33 2.38
CA ARG A 52 -13.09 -9.20 1.61
C ARG A 52 -13.58 -7.76 1.54
N PHE A 53 -13.52 -7.02 2.65
CA PHE A 53 -13.89 -5.61 2.68
C PHE A 53 -13.02 -4.78 1.71
N TRP A 54 -11.70 -4.89 1.81
CA TRP A 54 -10.79 -4.12 0.97
C TRP A 54 -10.76 -4.55 -0.49
N ALA A 55 -11.11 -5.81 -0.80
CA ALA A 55 -11.34 -6.25 -2.17
C ALA A 55 -12.45 -5.44 -2.88
N VAL A 56 -13.47 -4.99 -2.13
CA VAL A 56 -14.61 -4.24 -2.68
C VAL A 56 -14.44 -2.73 -2.53
N VAL A 57 -14.01 -2.26 -1.35
CA VAL A 57 -13.89 -0.83 -1.05
C VAL A 57 -12.61 -0.23 -1.63
N GLY A 58 -11.58 -1.05 -1.82
CA GLY A 58 -10.28 -0.61 -2.32
C GLY A 58 -10.35 0.20 -3.62
N PRO A 59 -10.98 -0.31 -4.70
CA PRO A 59 -11.12 0.44 -5.95
C PRO A 59 -11.79 1.82 -5.80
N LEU A 60 -12.78 1.97 -4.91
CA LEU A 60 -13.43 3.25 -4.65
C LEU A 60 -12.50 4.23 -3.93
N VAL A 61 -11.70 3.71 -2.98
CA VAL A 61 -10.69 4.49 -2.28
C VAL A 61 -9.59 4.95 -3.23
N ARG A 62 -9.20 4.09 -4.18
CA ARG A 62 -8.21 4.40 -5.22
C ARG A 62 -8.56 5.68 -5.98
N ILE A 63 -9.80 5.80 -6.47
CA ILE A 63 -10.27 6.94 -7.26
C ILE A 63 -10.03 8.27 -6.53
N HIS A 64 -10.24 8.29 -5.21
CA HIS A 64 -10.08 9.50 -4.40
C HIS A 64 -8.62 9.76 -4.00
N ALA A 65 -7.78 8.72 -3.95
CA ALA A 65 -6.38 8.82 -3.56
C ALA A 65 -5.42 9.03 -4.75
N GLU A 66 -5.79 8.59 -5.95
CA GLU A 66 -5.00 8.70 -7.18
C GLU A 66 -4.41 10.10 -7.44
N PRO A 67 -5.18 11.20 -7.27
CA PRO A 67 -4.65 12.55 -7.46
C PRO A 67 -3.46 12.90 -6.56
N ASN A 68 -3.27 12.18 -5.46
CA ASN A 68 -2.13 12.35 -4.55
C ASN A 68 -1.05 11.28 -4.77
N VAL A 69 -1.46 10.03 -5.02
CA VAL A 69 -0.55 8.88 -5.16
C VAL A 69 0.25 8.94 -6.45
N ILE A 70 -0.38 9.22 -7.59
CA ILE A 70 0.33 9.23 -8.88
C ILE A 70 1.43 10.30 -8.89
N PRO A 71 1.16 11.57 -8.51
CA PRO A 71 2.22 12.57 -8.42
C PRO A 71 3.32 12.22 -7.42
N LEU A 72 2.98 11.57 -6.29
CA LEU A 72 3.96 11.12 -5.31
C LEU A 72 4.94 10.13 -5.94
N LEU A 73 4.43 9.08 -6.59
CA LEU A 73 5.27 8.05 -7.20
C LEU A 73 6.07 8.58 -8.39
N GLN A 74 5.51 9.54 -9.13
CA GLN A 74 6.17 10.18 -10.27
C GLN A 74 7.15 11.29 -9.88
N GLY A 75 7.44 11.48 -8.59
CA GLY A 75 8.42 12.46 -8.16
C GLY A 75 7.94 13.92 -8.22
N ARG A 76 6.63 14.14 -8.41
CA ARG A 76 6.02 15.45 -8.65
C ARG A 76 5.54 16.16 -7.38
N VAL A 77 5.73 15.57 -6.19
CA VAL A 77 5.28 16.19 -4.92
C VAL A 77 6.41 16.99 -4.27
N THR A 78 6.11 18.22 -3.83
CA THR A 78 7.06 19.05 -3.08
C THR A 78 6.43 19.48 -1.77
N HIS A 79 7.12 19.27 -0.64
CA HIS A 79 6.60 19.57 0.69
C HIS A 79 5.18 19.01 0.96
N GLY A 80 4.85 17.83 0.43
CA GLY A 80 3.52 17.22 0.59
C GLY A 80 2.39 17.93 -0.17
N VAL A 81 2.71 18.74 -1.18
CA VAL A 81 1.76 19.40 -2.08
C VAL A 81 2.02 18.94 -3.51
N VAL A 82 0.95 18.64 -4.24
CA VAL A 82 0.99 18.40 -5.69
C VAL A 82 0.93 19.77 -6.40
N PRO A 83 1.95 20.17 -7.17
CA PRO A 83 1.92 21.41 -7.94
C PRO A 83 0.83 21.40 -9.03
N PRO A 84 0.29 22.56 -9.44
CA PRO A 84 -0.71 22.65 -10.50
C PRO A 84 -0.14 22.17 -11.86
N PRO A 85 -0.98 21.57 -12.73
CA PRO A 85 -0.55 20.99 -14.02
C PRO A 85 0.25 21.95 -14.93
N THR A 86 -0.06 23.24 -14.85
CA THR A 86 0.51 24.31 -15.69
C THR A 86 1.96 24.68 -15.37
N THR A 87 2.54 24.16 -14.29
CA THR A 87 3.95 24.42 -13.94
C THR A 87 4.95 23.41 -14.53
N THR A 88 4.47 22.50 -15.39
CA THR A 88 5.27 21.38 -15.90
C THR A 88 5.88 21.69 -17.27
N THR A 89 6.87 22.57 -17.32
CA THR A 89 7.89 22.50 -18.38
C THR A 89 8.86 21.38 -17.98
N THR A 90 9.29 20.58 -18.96
CA THR A 90 10.02 19.28 -18.86
C THR A 90 11.33 19.27 -18.05
N SER A 91 11.71 20.32 -17.30
CA SER A 91 13.01 20.44 -16.64
C SER A 91 13.04 20.46 -15.10
N SER A 92 11.92 20.33 -14.37
CA SER A 92 11.98 20.44 -12.91
C SER A 92 11.02 19.52 -12.16
N GLN A 93 11.10 18.20 -12.41
CA GLN A 93 10.60 17.29 -11.36
C GLN A 93 11.41 17.54 -10.07
N PRO A 94 10.76 17.81 -8.93
CA PRO A 94 11.44 18.08 -7.67
C PRO A 94 12.36 16.92 -7.25
N HIS A 95 12.09 15.71 -7.74
CA HIS A 95 12.92 14.54 -7.56
C HIS A 95 12.63 13.45 -8.58
N PRO A 96 13.55 12.48 -8.72
CA PRO A 96 13.31 11.36 -9.62
C PRO A 96 12.10 10.53 -9.18
N PRO A 97 11.33 9.97 -10.14
CA PRO A 97 10.27 9.01 -9.88
C PRO A 97 10.75 7.79 -9.08
N VAL A 98 9.79 6.99 -8.61
CA VAL A 98 10.06 5.64 -8.13
C VAL A 98 10.66 4.82 -9.27
N SER A 99 11.77 4.14 -8.99
CA SER A 99 12.58 3.43 -9.98
C SER A 99 13.39 2.32 -9.30
N GLY A 100 13.97 1.43 -10.10
CA GLY A 100 14.85 0.35 -9.66
C GLY A 100 14.08 -0.82 -9.05
N THR A 101 14.68 -1.41 -8.01
CA THR A 101 14.03 -2.41 -7.17
C THR A 101 13.17 -1.73 -6.11
N VAL A 102 11.89 -2.09 -6.05
CA VAL A 102 10.90 -1.49 -5.16
C VAL A 102 10.41 -2.48 -4.13
N LEU A 103 10.28 -2.02 -2.89
CA LEU A 103 9.60 -2.72 -1.81
C LEU A 103 8.22 -2.07 -1.58
N GLU A 104 7.15 -2.69 -2.06
CA GLU A 104 5.78 -2.24 -1.83
C GLU A 104 5.23 -2.90 -0.56
N ILE A 105 4.77 -2.08 0.38
CA ILE A 105 4.29 -2.54 1.68
C ILE A 105 2.77 -2.54 1.70
N GLY A 106 2.19 -3.69 2.02
CA GLY A 106 0.74 -3.88 2.10
C GLY A 106 0.02 -3.56 0.78
N PRO A 107 0.39 -4.21 -0.34
CA PRO A 107 -0.32 -4.04 -1.61
C PRO A 107 -1.79 -4.49 -1.53
N GLY A 108 -2.18 -5.26 -0.50
CA GLY A 108 -3.53 -5.74 -0.30
C GLY A 108 -4.03 -6.51 -1.51
N SER A 109 -5.18 -6.11 -2.05
CA SER A 109 -5.77 -6.67 -3.27
C SER A 109 -5.07 -6.28 -4.57
N GLY A 110 -3.95 -5.56 -4.51
CA GLY A 110 -3.22 -5.10 -5.70
C GLY A 110 -3.79 -3.82 -6.30
N MET A 111 -4.42 -2.99 -5.48
CA MET A 111 -5.05 -1.73 -5.92
C MET A 111 -4.10 -0.85 -6.74
N TRP A 112 -2.81 -0.81 -6.41
CA TRP A 112 -1.84 0.10 -7.01
C TRP A 112 -0.90 -0.57 -8.02
N THR A 113 -1.04 -1.87 -8.29
CA THR A 113 -0.10 -2.64 -9.14
C THR A 113 0.06 -2.02 -10.53
N SER A 114 -1.03 -1.51 -11.11
CA SER A 114 -1.01 -0.87 -12.44
C SER A 114 -0.09 0.35 -12.52
N LEU A 115 0.25 0.99 -11.38
CA LEU A 115 1.16 2.14 -11.35
C LEU A 115 2.64 1.74 -11.48
N PHE A 116 3.00 0.46 -11.29
CA PHE A 116 4.37 -0.03 -11.48
C PHE A 116 4.67 -0.45 -12.93
N THR A 117 3.77 -0.15 -13.86
CA THR A 117 3.95 -0.39 -15.29
C THR A 117 4.79 0.70 -15.95
N PRO A 118 5.43 0.42 -17.10
CA PRO A 118 6.22 1.42 -17.82
C PRO A 118 5.44 2.68 -18.23
N ALA A 119 4.11 2.59 -18.34
CA ALA A 119 3.23 3.72 -18.63
C ALA A 119 3.22 4.78 -17.50
N HIS A 120 3.45 4.35 -16.25
CA HIS A 120 3.45 5.23 -15.08
C HIS A 120 4.85 5.44 -14.50
N LEU A 121 5.64 4.35 -14.42
CA LEU A 121 6.99 4.30 -13.86
C LEU A 121 7.90 3.52 -14.84
N PRO A 122 8.61 4.22 -15.75
CA PRO A 122 9.32 3.58 -16.87
C PRO A 122 10.53 2.74 -16.44
N SER A 123 11.06 2.97 -15.25
CA SER A 123 12.35 2.43 -14.81
C SER A 123 12.19 1.51 -13.60
N ILE A 124 11.16 0.66 -13.58
CA ILE A 124 10.96 -0.38 -12.55
C ILE A 124 11.61 -1.68 -13.01
N ASP A 125 12.57 -2.16 -12.22
CA ASP A 125 13.28 -3.41 -12.47
C ASP A 125 12.56 -4.59 -11.81
N LYS A 126 12.17 -4.43 -10.55
CA LYS A 126 11.55 -5.48 -9.72
C LYS A 126 10.68 -4.84 -8.64
N VAL A 127 9.57 -5.48 -8.28
CA VAL A 127 8.74 -5.11 -7.14
C VAL A 127 8.60 -6.32 -6.21
N TYR A 128 8.83 -6.11 -4.92
CA TYR A 128 8.50 -7.05 -3.85
C TYR A 128 7.28 -6.52 -3.10
N GLY A 129 6.14 -7.20 -3.22
CA GLY A 129 4.90 -6.86 -2.52
C GLY A 129 4.81 -7.61 -1.19
N ILE A 130 5.00 -6.90 -0.08
CA ILE A 130 5.00 -7.46 1.28
C ILE A 130 3.57 -7.47 1.82
N GLU A 131 2.92 -8.64 1.81
CA GLU A 131 1.52 -8.81 2.22
C GLU A 131 1.34 -10.06 3.09
N PRO A 132 1.10 -9.91 4.42
CA PRO A 132 0.93 -11.06 5.31
C PRO A 132 -0.40 -11.80 5.12
N ASN A 133 -1.44 -11.16 4.56
CA ASN A 133 -2.74 -11.79 4.43
C ASN A 133 -2.82 -12.66 3.16
N THR A 134 -2.57 -13.95 3.29
CA THR A 134 -2.59 -14.87 2.15
C THR A 134 -3.95 -14.99 1.46
N ASP A 135 -5.04 -14.71 2.17
CA ASP A 135 -6.40 -14.80 1.62
C ASP A 135 -6.64 -13.79 0.49
N ILE A 136 -5.90 -12.67 0.47
CA ILE A 136 -6.03 -11.64 -0.57
C ILE A 136 -5.07 -11.86 -1.74
N HIS A 137 -4.09 -12.77 -1.61
CA HIS A 137 -3.07 -13.00 -2.64
C HIS A 137 -3.63 -13.44 -3.99
N PRO A 138 -4.70 -14.25 -4.10
CA PRO A 138 -5.28 -14.57 -5.41
C PRO A 138 -5.73 -13.32 -6.19
N LEU A 139 -6.30 -12.34 -5.48
CA LEU A 139 -6.71 -11.07 -6.10
C LEU A 139 -5.49 -10.20 -6.45
N LEU A 140 -4.52 -10.11 -5.55
CA LEU A 140 -3.25 -9.42 -5.82
C LEU A 140 -2.55 -10.01 -7.06
N ALA A 141 -2.40 -11.33 -7.13
CA ALA A 141 -1.81 -12.02 -8.26
C ALA A 141 -2.56 -11.75 -9.57
N ALA A 142 -3.90 -11.74 -9.53
CA ALA A 142 -4.71 -11.38 -10.69
C ALA A 142 -4.47 -9.93 -11.15
N GLN A 143 -4.33 -8.97 -10.22
CA GLN A 143 -4.01 -7.57 -10.55
C GLN A 143 -2.57 -7.39 -11.05
N VAL A 144 -1.63 -8.17 -10.53
CA VAL A 144 -0.25 -8.21 -11.02
C VAL A 144 -0.21 -8.73 -12.46
N ALA A 145 -0.93 -9.82 -12.74
CA ALA A 145 -1.04 -10.38 -14.09
C ALA A 145 -1.77 -9.43 -15.05
N ALA A 146 -2.86 -8.79 -14.62
CA ALA A 146 -3.58 -7.80 -15.41
C ALA A 146 -2.71 -6.57 -15.76
N ALA A 147 -1.76 -6.22 -14.88
CA ALA A 147 -0.76 -5.18 -15.14
C ALA A 147 0.42 -5.66 -15.99
N GLY A 148 0.48 -6.95 -16.34
CA GLY A 148 1.59 -7.57 -17.08
C GLY A 148 2.90 -7.65 -16.29
N LEU A 149 2.82 -7.64 -14.96
CA LEU A 149 3.97 -7.64 -14.05
C LEU A 149 4.32 -9.02 -13.49
N ASP A 150 3.53 -10.05 -13.82
CA ASP A 150 3.78 -11.46 -13.48
C ASP A 150 4.89 -12.09 -14.36
N ARG A 151 5.17 -11.49 -15.51
CA ARG A 151 6.19 -11.95 -16.45
C ARG A 151 7.60 -11.66 -15.94
N ASP A 152 8.51 -12.59 -16.23
CA ASP A 152 9.94 -12.48 -15.92
C ASP A 152 10.23 -12.20 -14.43
N GLY A 153 9.29 -12.55 -13.55
CA GLY A 153 9.38 -12.31 -12.12
C GLY A 153 9.39 -10.83 -11.74
N LYS A 154 8.86 -9.93 -12.57
CA LYS A 154 8.92 -8.47 -12.34
C LYS A 154 8.23 -8.04 -11.04
N TYR A 155 7.19 -8.75 -10.61
CA TYR A 155 6.53 -8.56 -9.33
C TYR A 155 6.52 -9.88 -8.54
N GLU A 156 6.97 -9.84 -7.29
CA GLU A 156 6.98 -10.97 -6.38
C GLU A 156 6.17 -10.66 -5.12
N ILE A 157 5.15 -11.48 -4.86
CA ILE A 157 4.38 -11.41 -3.62
C ILE A 157 5.15 -12.14 -2.54
N VAL A 158 5.50 -11.45 -1.46
CA VAL A 158 6.20 -12.00 -0.30
C VAL A 158 5.17 -12.16 0.83
N PRO A 159 4.81 -13.40 1.22
CA PRO A 159 3.68 -13.67 2.10
C PRO A 159 4.02 -13.50 3.58
N VAL A 160 4.60 -12.35 3.96
CA VAL A 160 5.07 -12.07 5.31
C VAL A 160 4.72 -10.65 5.74
N GLY A 161 4.67 -10.43 7.06
CA GLY A 161 4.68 -9.09 7.64
C GLY A 161 6.10 -8.51 7.63
N ILE A 162 6.22 -7.20 7.86
CA ILE A 162 7.51 -6.49 7.94
C ILE A 162 8.40 -7.13 9.01
N GLU A 163 7.80 -7.59 10.09
CA GLU A 163 8.42 -8.22 11.26
C GLU A 163 9.20 -9.48 10.88
N ALA A 164 8.69 -10.24 9.91
CA ALA A 164 9.28 -11.50 9.44
C ALA A 164 10.03 -11.36 8.11
N LEU A 165 10.16 -10.15 7.57
CA LEU A 165 10.78 -9.92 6.27
C LEU A 165 12.25 -10.36 6.24
N ALA A 166 12.99 -10.13 7.33
CA ALA A 166 14.41 -10.49 7.41
C ALA A 166 14.59 -12.02 7.39
N GLU A 167 13.74 -12.73 8.13
CA GLU A 167 13.75 -14.19 8.23
C GLU A 167 13.29 -14.87 6.93
N SER A 168 12.45 -14.19 6.14
CA SER A 168 12.01 -14.70 4.84
C SER A 168 13.17 -14.95 3.85
N GLY A 169 14.30 -14.24 4.00
CA GLY A 169 15.44 -14.31 3.10
C GLY A 169 15.17 -13.78 1.68
N ARG A 170 13.96 -13.26 1.41
CA ARG A 170 13.54 -12.85 0.05
C ARG A 170 14.11 -11.50 -0.38
N VAL A 171 14.30 -10.58 0.57
CA VAL A 171 14.82 -9.24 0.30
C VAL A 171 16.06 -9.02 1.14
N ALA A 172 17.20 -8.76 0.50
CA ALA A 172 18.44 -8.46 1.21
C ALA A 172 18.40 -7.05 1.82
N ARG A 173 19.15 -6.83 2.91
CA ARG A 173 19.34 -5.47 3.44
C ARG A 173 20.08 -4.62 2.40
N GLU A 174 19.82 -3.31 2.43
CA GLU A 174 20.43 -2.34 1.52
C GLU A 174 20.35 -2.71 0.03
N SER A 175 19.28 -3.38 -0.39
CA SER A 175 19.13 -3.90 -1.76
C SER A 175 18.04 -3.20 -2.58
N VAL A 176 17.18 -2.40 -1.95
CA VAL A 176 16.06 -1.75 -2.65
C VAL A 176 16.33 -0.26 -2.87
N ASP A 177 15.93 0.25 -4.02
CA ASP A 177 16.08 1.65 -4.42
C ASP A 177 14.96 2.52 -3.86
N CYS A 178 13.74 1.96 -3.83
CA CYS A 178 12.55 2.64 -3.32
C CYS A 178 11.74 1.75 -2.38
N ILE A 179 11.16 2.35 -1.34
CA ILE A 179 10.07 1.78 -0.53
C ILE A 179 8.80 2.57 -0.82
N VAL A 180 7.70 1.87 -1.07
CA VAL A 180 6.39 2.47 -1.34
C VAL A 180 5.39 1.94 -0.33
N THR A 181 4.76 2.86 0.40
CA THR A 181 3.68 2.57 1.36
C THR A 181 2.51 3.49 1.04
N VAL A 182 1.42 2.94 0.51
CA VAL A 182 0.22 3.70 0.15
C VAL A 182 -0.95 3.18 0.95
N MET A 183 -1.53 4.03 1.80
CA MET A 183 -2.72 3.73 2.61
C MET A 183 -2.64 2.50 3.53
N CYS A 184 -1.45 1.95 3.80
CA CYS A 184 -1.30 0.71 4.59
C CYS A 184 -0.89 0.94 6.07
N LEU A 185 -0.34 2.11 6.42
CA LEU A 185 0.25 2.34 7.76
C LEU A 185 -0.71 2.11 8.94
N CYS A 186 -2.02 2.27 8.74
CA CYS A 186 -3.03 2.04 9.78
C CYS A 186 -3.18 0.58 10.20
N SER A 187 -2.67 -0.36 9.41
CA SER A 187 -2.76 -1.79 9.65
C SER A 187 -1.43 -2.40 10.06
N ILE A 188 -0.35 -1.61 10.08
CA ILE A 188 0.99 -2.05 10.49
C ILE A 188 1.07 -1.98 12.02
N PRO A 189 1.34 -3.10 12.73
CA PRO A 189 1.55 -3.07 14.16
C PRO A 189 2.89 -2.37 14.46
N GLU A 190 3.03 -1.76 15.64
CA GLU A 190 4.26 -1.06 16.05
C GLU A 190 4.90 -0.19 14.93
N PRO A 191 4.16 0.76 14.32
CA PRO A 191 4.54 1.37 13.05
C PRO A 191 5.92 2.07 13.09
N ARG A 192 6.30 2.66 14.23
CA ARG A 192 7.64 3.26 14.37
C ARG A 192 8.76 2.23 14.27
N ARG A 193 8.60 1.08 14.91
CA ARG A 193 9.58 -0.03 14.90
C ARG A 193 9.69 -0.59 13.49
N ASN A 194 8.55 -0.94 12.88
CA ASN A 194 8.54 -1.57 11.56
C ASN A 194 9.04 -0.65 10.44
N MET A 195 8.72 0.64 10.47
CA MET A 195 9.28 1.59 9.52
C MET A 195 10.80 1.74 9.67
N ALA A 196 11.34 1.68 10.89
CA ALA A 196 12.79 1.68 11.11
C ALA A 196 13.45 0.42 10.52
N GLN A 197 12.80 -0.74 10.62
CA GLN A 197 13.28 -1.97 9.98
C GLN A 197 13.34 -1.81 8.46
N LEU A 198 12.27 -1.27 7.87
CA LEU A 198 12.16 -1.03 6.43
C LEU A 198 13.29 -0.14 5.90
N TYR A 199 13.68 0.90 6.64
CA TYR A 199 14.81 1.76 6.27
C TYR A 199 16.13 0.99 6.08
N GLY A 200 16.32 -0.12 6.79
CA GLY A 200 17.49 -1.00 6.64
C GLY A 200 17.54 -1.76 5.31
N TYR A 201 16.45 -1.82 4.54
CA TYR A 201 16.43 -2.44 3.21
C TYR A 201 16.80 -1.46 2.09
N LEU A 202 16.71 -0.14 2.34
CA LEU A 202 17.12 0.86 1.35
C LEU A 202 18.64 0.85 1.16
N LYS A 203 19.07 0.89 -0.10
CA LYS A 203 20.43 1.28 -0.48
C LYS A 203 20.77 2.67 0.08
N PRO A 204 22.05 3.01 0.30
CA PRO A 204 22.47 4.39 0.51
C PRO A 204 21.91 5.32 -0.60
N GLY A 205 21.26 6.41 -0.22
CA GLY A 205 20.60 7.32 -1.15
C GLY A 205 19.25 6.86 -1.70
N GLY A 206 18.79 5.65 -1.35
CA GLY A 206 17.45 5.14 -1.64
C GLY A 206 16.34 5.97 -1.01
N ARG A 207 15.10 5.80 -1.50
CA ARG A 207 13.97 6.69 -1.16
C ARG A 207 12.77 5.94 -0.59
N CYS A 208 12.08 6.53 0.39
CA CYS A 208 10.80 6.06 0.88
C CYS A 208 9.69 7.02 0.46
N MET A 209 8.63 6.50 -0.15
CA MET A 209 7.41 7.23 -0.56
C MET A 209 6.25 6.81 0.32
N LEU A 210 5.65 7.78 1.02
CA LEU A 210 4.63 7.52 2.03
C LEU A 210 3.36 8.32 1.70
N GLU A 211 2.25 7.60 1.53
CA GLU A 211 0.90 8.18 1.53
C GLU A 211 0.09 7.52 2.66
N SER A 212 -0.31 8.32 3.65
CA SER A 212 -1.21 7.86 4.72
C SER A 212 -1.75 9.02 5.55
N ARG A 213 -3.01 8.92 5.98
CA ARG A 213 -3.60 9.84 6.97
C ARG A 213 -2.90 9.79 8.34
N LEU A 214 -2.23 8.69 8.67
CA LEU A 214 -1.49 8.53 9.94
C LEU A 214 -0.05 9.03 9.87
N ALA A 215 0.45 9.39 8.68
CA ALA A 215 1.79 9.96 8.52
C ALA A 215 2.00 11.20 9.40
N SER A 216 0.97 12.05 9.51
CA SER A 216 1.00 13.28 10.30
C SER A 216 1.03 13.05 11.81
N VAL A 217 0.31 12.03 12.28
CA VAL A 217 0.14 11.71 13.70
C VAL A 217 1.40 11.13 14.32
N TYR A 218 2.07 10.19 13.64
CA TYR A 218 3.21 9.49 14.23
C TYR A 218 4.54 10.22 14.06
N TRP A 219 4.62 11.20 13.16
CA TRP A 219 5.92 11.67 12.69
C TRP A 219 5.98 13.15 12.27
N ARG A 220 4.98 14.00 12.61
CA ARG A 220 4.95 15.41 12.18
C ARG A 220 5.06 15.56 10.65
N MET A 221 4.61 14.53 9.90
CA MET A 221 4.70 14.47 8.44
C MET A 221 3.44 15.07 7.80
N ARG A 222 3.51 15.43 6.52
CA ARG A 222 2.29 15.67 5.74
C ARG A 222 1.76 14.32 5.22
N ASN A 223 0.46 14.23 4.93
CA ASN A 223 -0.21 13.00 4.44
C ASN A 223 0.50 12.35 3.23
N VAL A 224 1.28 13.15 2.52
CA VAL A 224 2.17 12.75 1.42
C VAL A 224 3.59 13.18 1.79
N SER A 225 4.53 12.24 1.92
CA SER A 225 5.91 12.54 2.37
C SER A 225 6.97 11.66 1.71
N ARG A 226 8.22 12.16 1.71
CA ARG A 226 9.40 11.53 1.12
C ARG A 226 10.57 11.53 2.10
N TYR A 227 11.34 10.44 2.10
CA TYR A 227 12.60 10.33 2.85
C TYR A 227 13.71 9.77 1.97
N ARG A 228 14.95 10.21 2.22
CA ARG A 228 16.17 9.67 1.57
C ARG A 228 17.04 9.04 2.63
N LYS A 229 17.57 7.85 2.36
CA LYS A 229 18.57 7.25 3.24
C LYS A 229 19.87 8.05 3.19
N VAL A 230 20.27 8.60 4.33
CA VAL A 230 21.60 9.23 4.50
C VAL A 230 22.64 8.11 4.43
N ALA A 231 23.74 8.38 3.74
CA ALA A 231 24.87 7.45 3.61
C ALA A 231 25.51 7.16 4.97
#